data_AF-A0A2R6FH28-F1
#
_entry.id   AF-A0A2R6FH28-F1
#
_cell.length_a   1.000
_cell.length_b   1.000
_cell.length_c   1.000
_cell.angle_alpha   90.00
_cell.angle_beta   90.00
_cell.angle_gamma   90.00
#
_symmetry.space_group_name_H-M   'P 1'
#
loop_
_entity.id
_entity.type
_entity.pdbx_description
1 polymer ?
#
loop_
_entity_poly.entity_id
_entity_poly.type
_entity_poly.pdbx_seq_one_letter_code
_entity_poly.pdbx_strand_id
1 'polypeptide(L)' 'ATPAQVSLAWLLSHDNVAAVPKASSREHMAQNLAALELELDQEDIELIDSIDRRERQIDPSWGPWNW' A
#
# COMPACT_ATOMS: atom_id res chain seq x y z
N ALA A 1 13.16 4.04 5.87
CA ALA A 1 12.02 4.10 4.95
C ALA A 1 11.03 5.17 5.39
N THR A 2 10.33 5.84 4.46
CA THR A 2 9.18 6.69 4.79
C THR A 2 7.92 5.83 5.01
N PRO A 3 6.86 6.33 5.68
CA PRO A 3 5.61 5.59 5.81
C PRO A 3 5.03 5.15 4.46
N ALA A 4 5.12 6.00 3.43
CA ALA A 4 4.69 5.64 2.08
C ALA A 4 5.49 4.48 1.48
N GLN A 5 6.81 4.42 1.72
CA GLN A 5 7.65 3.31 1.27
C GLN A 5 7.28 2.00 1.97
N VAL A 6 7.07 2.02 3.29
CA VAL A 6 6.65 0.84 4.05
C VAL A 6 5.28 0.35 3.57
N SER A 7 4.31 1.25 3.39
CA SER A 7 2.99 0.89 2.86
C SER A 7 3.07 0.26 1.46
N LEU A 8 3.94 0.78 0.58
CA LEU A 8 4.11 0.23 -0.75
C LEU A 8 4.83 -1.12 -0.73
N ALA A 9 5.88 -1.28 0.05
CA ALA A 9 6.58 -2.55 0.20
C ALA A 9 5.65 -3.65 0.75
N TRP A 10 4.81 -3.31 1.74
CA TRP A 10 3.79 -4.23 2.26
C TRP A 10 2.73 -4.61 1.22
N LEU A 11 2.24 -3.66 0.40
CA LEU A 11 1.33 -4.00 -0.70
C LEU A 11 1.98 -4.95 -1.72
N LEU A 12 3.28 -4.76 -1.99
CA LEU A 12 4.03 -5.54 -2.97
C LEU A 12 4.48 -6.91 -2.45
N SER A 13 4.45 -7.16 -1.13
CA SER A 13 4.75 -8.47 -0.56
C SER A 13 3.62 -9.49 -0.73
N HIS A 14 2.43 -9.04 -1.14
CA HIS A 14 1.25 -9.87 -1.30
C HIS A 14 1.07 -10.38 -2.73
N ASP A 15 0.74 -11.67 -2.85
CA ASP A 15 0.37 -12.27 -4.13
C ASP A 15 -0.90 -11.60 -4.70
N ASN A 16 -0.92 -11.41 -6.02
CA ASN A 16 -2.04 -10.82 -6.77
C ASN A 16 -2.37 -9.36 -6.42
N VAL A 17 -1.47 -8.65 -5.74
CA VAL A 17 -1.59 -7.21 -5.48
C VAL A 17 -0.62 -6.43 -6.35
N ALA A 18 -1.10 -5.36 -7.00
CA ALA A 18 -0.27 -4.40 -7.73
C ALA A 18 -0.57 -2.99 -7.24
N ALA A 19 0.45 -2.27 -6.79
CA ALA A 19 0.31 -0.89 -6.33
C ALA A 19 0.46 0.12 -7.49
N VAL A 20 -0.44 1.10 -7.56
CA VAL A 20 -0.37 2.22 -8.53
C VAL A 20 -0.31 3.55 -7.76
N PRO A 21 0.86 3.93 -7.21
CA PRO A 21 0.97 5.11 -6.37
C PRO A 21 0.97 6.42 -7.17
N LYS A 22 0.16 7.39 -6.75
CA LYS A 22 0.16 8.74 -7.32
C LYS A 22 1.31 9.56 -6.77
N ALA A 23 2.03 10.26 -7.64
CA ALA A 23 2.95 11.34 -7.28
C ALA A 23 2.72 12.56 -8.18
N SER A 24 2.87 13.76 -7.62
CA SER A 24 2.84 15.03 -8.37
C SER A 24 4.16 15.81 -8.31
N SER A 25 5.19 15.23 -7.68
CA SER A 25 6.55 15.76 -7.65
C SER A 25 7.54 14.65 -7.96
N ARG A 26 8.72 15.03 -8.47
CA ARG A 26 9.81 14.07 -8.75
C ARG A 26 10.34 13.42 -7.48
N GLU A 27 10.41 14.18 -6.39
CA GLU A 27 10.86 13.68 -5.09
C GLU A 27 9.92 12.59 -4.57
N HIS A 28 8.60 12.80 -4.62
CA HIS A 28 7.65 11.79 -4.16
C HIS A 28 7.63 10.56 -5.08
N MET A 29 7.84 10.75 -6.39
CA MET A 29 8.02 9.64 -7.33
C MET A 29 9.26 8.80 -6.99
N ALA A 30 10.39 9.44 -6.70
CA ALA A 30 11.61 8.75 -6.29
C ALA A 30 11.41 7.99 -4.96
N GLN A 31 10.71 8.58 -4.00
CA GLN A 31 10.36 7.90 -2.74
C GLN A 31 9.50 6.66 -2.99
N ASN A 32 8.48 6.75 -3.86
CA ASN A 32 7.64 5.59 -4.20
C ASN A 32 8.45 4.48 -4.87
N LEU A 33 9.38 4.82 -5.77
CA LEU A 33 10.25 3.84 -6.44
C LEU A 33 11.21 3.16 -5.46
N ALA A 34 11.76 3.90 -4.51
CA ALA A 34 12.65 3.34 -3.48
C ALA A 34 11.96 2.35 -2.53
N ALA A 35 10.62 2.20 -2.58
CA ALA A 35 9.93 1.11 -1.90
C ALA A 35 10.28 -0.28 -2.47
N LEU A 36 10.72 -0.36 -3.73
CA LEU A 36 11.12 -1.62 -4.38
C LEU A 36 12.42 -2.20 -3.81
N GLU A 37 13.21 -1.38 -3.12
CA GLU A 37 14.48 -1.77 -2.49
C GLU A 37 14.29 -2.13 -1.01
N LEU A 38 13.07 -2.02 -0.48
CA LEU A 38 12.75 -2.31 0.90
C LEU A 38 12.15 -3.71 1.02
N GLU A 39 12.88 -4.60 1.69
CA GLU A 39 12.37 -5.91 2.11
C GLU A 39 11.84 -5.80 3.53
N LEU A 40 10.57 -6.12 3.73
CA LEU A 40 9.97 -6.28 5.05
C LEU A 40 10.15 -7.74 5.47
N ASP A 41 10.52 -7.96 6.72
CA ASP A 41 10.53 -9.31 7.26
C ASP A 41 9.10 -9.78 7.60
N GLN A 42 9.00 -11.05 7.99
CA GLN A 42 7.72 -11.67 8.27
C GLN A 42 7.02 -11.04 9.48
N GLU A 43 7.77 -10.58 10.49
CA GLU A 43 7.20 -9.96 11.70
C GLU A 43 6.59 -8.60 11.36
N ASP A 44 7.26 -7.80 10.54
CA ASP A 44 6.76 -6.53 10.04
C ASP A 44 5.48 -6.69 9.20
N ILE A 45 5.46 -7.69 8.31
CA ILE A 45 4.27 -7.99 7.49
C ILE A 45 3.10 -8.40 8.38
N GLU A 46 3.31 -9.34 9.31
CA GLU A 46 2.27 -9.80 10.23
C GLU A 46 1.74 -8.68 11.14
N LEU A 47 2.62 -7.77 11.57
CA LEU A 47 2.23 -6.62 12.36
C LEU A 47 1.27 -5.70 11.58
N ILE A 48 1.56 -5.41 10.31
CA ILE A 48 0.70 -4.57 9.47
C ILE A 48 -0.61 -5.31 9.14
N ASP A 49 -0.55 -6.62 8.87
CA ASP A 49 -1.73 -7.46 8.62
C ASP A 49 -2.69 -7.52 9.82
N SER A 50 -2.16 -7.36 11.05
CA SER A 50 -2.95 -7.38 12.28
C SER A 50 -3.85 -6.14 12.47
N ILE A 51 -3.72 -5.11 11.63
CA ILE A 51 -4.57 -3.92 11.69
C ILE A 51 -6.02 -4.30 11.34
N ASP A 52 -6.90 -4.22 12.35
CA ASP A 52 -8.30 -4.63 12.26
C ASP A 52 -9.23 -3.54 11.68
N ARG A 53 -8.74 -2.30 11.57
CA ARG A 53 -9.50 -1.17 11.02
C ARG A 53 -9.78 -1.36 9.53
N ARG A 54 -11.04 -1.57 9.18
CA ARG A 54 -11.51 -1.74 7.79
C ARG A 54 -12.39 -0.56 7.38
N GLU A 55 -11.81 0.35 6.59
CA GLU A 55 -12.51 1.53 6.07
C GLU A 55 -12.25 1.67 4.58
N ARG A 56 -13.31 1.60 3.76
CA ARG A 56 -13.21 1.78 2.31
C ARG A 56 -13.34 3.28 1.98
N GLN A 57 -12.24 3.90 1.59
CA GLN A 57 -12.22 5.34 1.26
C GLN A 57 -13.03 5.69 0.02
N ILE A 58 -13.03 4.82 -0.99
CA ILE A 58 -13.79 5.00 -2.24
C ILE A 58 -14.91 3.95 -2.26
N ASP A 59 -16.07 4.32 -1.75
CA ASP A 59 -17.27 3.47 -1.70
C ASP A 59 -18.54 4.20 -2.18
N PRO A 60 -18.65 4.47 -3.49
CA PRO A 60 -19.84 5.10 -4.03
C PRO A 60 -21.06 4.17 -3.97
N SER A 61 -22.24 4.73 -3.72
CA SER A 61 -23.51 3.98 -3.68
C SER A 61 -23.83 3.21 -4.96
N TRP A 62 -23.30 3.65 -6.10
CA TRP A 62 -23.46 2.98 -7.40
C TRP A 62 -22.42 1.87 -7.65
N GLY A 63 -21.49 1.64 -6.73
CA GLY A 63 -20.42 0.64 -6.90
C GLY A 63 -20.98 -0.77 -7.10
N PRO A 64 -20.37 -1.60 -7.98
CA PRO A 64 -20.83 -2.95 -8.29
C PRO A 64 -20.65 -3.97 -7.14
N TRP A 65 -20.49 -3.52 -5.91
CA TRP A 65 -20.44 -4.33 -4.68
C TRP A 65 -21.51 -3.90 -3.66
N ASN A 66 -22.34 -2.91 -4.00
CA ASN A 66 -23.41 -2.36 -3.14
C ASN A 66 -24.82 -2.83 -3.57
N TRP A 67 -24.91 -3.85 -4.43
CA TRP A 67 -26.15 -4.50 -4.89
C TRP A 67 -26.22 -5.94 -4.40
#